data_AF-A0A920HT81-F1
#
_entry.id   AF-A0A920HT81-F1
#
_cell.length_a   1.000
_cell.length_b   1.000
_cell.length_c   1.000
_cell.angle_alpha   90.00
_cell.angle_beta   90.00
_cell.angle_gamma   90.00
#
_symmetry.space_group_name_H-M   'P 1'
#
loop_
_entity.id
_entity.type
_entity.pdbx_description
1 polymer ?
#
loop_
_entity_poly.entity_id
_entity_poly.type
_entity_poly.pdbx_seq_one_letter_code
_entity_poly.pdbx_strand_id
1 'polypeptide(L)' 'MQENTILINTSRGSHIDLDALLEGLQSGKLKCGVLMFFPEEPPDISDHKVFSHEKVLFRHT' A
#
# COMPACT_ATOMS: atom_id res chain seq x y z
N MET A 1 13.01 7.73 -2.28
CA MET A 1 13.11 6.38 -2.85
C MET A 1 13.74 6.45 -4.25
N GLN A 2 14.31 5.37 -4.76
CA GLN A 2 14.76 5.31 -6.16
C GLN A 2 13.53 5.22 -7.09
N GLU A 3 13.70 5.47 -8.39
CA GLU A 3 12.63 5.23 -9.37
C GLU A 3 12.28 3.75 -9.45
N ASN A 4 11.01 3.43 -9.73
CA ASN A 4 10.51 2.06 -9.84
C ASN A 4 10.75 1.19 -8.60
N THR A 5 10.75 1.78 -7.40
CA THR A 5 10.98 1.01 -6.17
C THR A 5 9.79 0.08 -5.87
N ILE A 6 10.05 -1.11 -5.34
CA ILE A 6 9.04 -2.02 -4.80
C ILE A 6 8.98 -1.83 -3.29
N LEU A 7 7.79 -1.51 -2.76
CA LEU A 7 7.57 -1.38 -1.31
C LEU A 7 6.91 -2.65 -0.77
N ILE A 8 7.49 -3.26 0.25
CA ILE A 8 6.93 -4.44 0.93
C ILE A 8 6.86 -4.13 2.42
N ASN A 9 5.65 -4.16 3.00
CA ASN A 9 5.46 -4.03 4.44
C ASN A 9 4.90 -5.32 5.05
N THR A 10 5.76 -6.03 5.78
CA THR A 10 5.41 -7.20 6.62
C THR A 10 5.57 -6.92 8.11
N SER A 11 5.63 -5.64 8.50
CA SER A 11 5.94 -5.23 9.88
C SER A 11 4.69 -4.83 10.68
N ARG A 12 4.26 -3.57 10.57
CA ARG A 12 3.09 -2.99 11.24
C ARG A 12 2.38 -2.04 10.28
N GLY A 13 1.07 -1.97 10.37
CA GLY A 13 0.28 -1.10 9.51
C GLY A 13 0.56 0.39 9.69
N SER A 14 0.85 0.81 10.92
CA SER A 14 1.18 2.20 11.28
C SER A 14 2.47 2.74 10.65
N HIS A 15 3.30 1.90 10.01
CA HIS A 15 4.50 2.34 9.29
C HIS A 15 4.20 2.85 7.87
N ILE A 16 2.98 2.66 7.39
CA ILE A 16 2.59 3.02 6.03
C ILE A 16 1.48 4.07 6.09
N ASP A 17 1.74 5.19 5.43
CA ASP A 17 0.73 6.16 5.04
C ASP A 17 0.12 5.69 3.71
N LEU A 18 -1.19 5.42 3.71
CA LEU A 18 -1.89 4.87 2.54
C LEU A 18 -2.07 5.91 1.42
N ASP A 19 -2.20 7.19 1.77
CA ASP A 19 -2.29 8.29 0.80
C ASP A 19 -0.94 8.48 0.09
N ALA A 20 0.15 8.51 0.86
CA ALA A 20 1.49 8.63 0.30
C ALA A 20 1.88 7.41 -0.56
N LEU A 21 1.44 6.22 -0.17
CA LEU A 21 1.60 5.02 -0.99
C LEU A 21 0.84 5.15 -2.32
N LEU A 22 -0.42 5.60 -2.27
CA LEU A 22 -1.22 5.80 -3.47
C LEU A 22 -0.60 6.84 -4.42
N GLU A 23 -0.13 7.97 -3.89
CA GLU A 23 0.58 8.99 -4.67
C GLU A 23 1.87 8.43 -5.29
N GLY A 24 2.64 7.65 -4.53
CA GLY A 24 3.84 6.99 -5.03
C GLY A 24 3.57 6.03 -6.19
N LEU A 25 2.44 5.32 -6.17
CA LEU A 25 2.04 4.41 -7.23
C LEU A 25 1.53 5.15 -8.48
N GLN A 26 0.74 6.22 -8.28
CA GLN A 26 0.19 7.04 -9.36
C GLN A 26 1.27 7.83 -10.10
N SER A 27 2.24 8.38 -9.37
CA SER A 27 3.39 9.09 -9.94
C SER A 27 4.37 8.17 -10.68
N GLY A 28 4.27 6.86 -10.50
CA GLY A 28 5.21 5.88 -11.05
C GLY A 28 6.53 5.77 -10.27
N LYS A 29 6.69 6.53 -9.18
CA LYS A 29 7.85 6.44 -8.29
C LYS A 29 7.97 5.04 -7.67
N LEU A 30 6.81 4.48 -7.30
CA LEU A 30 6.66 3.10 -6.88
C LEU A 30 6.22 2.24 -8.05
N LYS A 31 6.92 1.12 -8.25
CA LYS A 31 6.52 0.11 -9.23
C LYS A 31 5.32 -0.70 -8.72
N CYS A 32 5.33 -1.07 -7.44
CA CYS A 32 4.24 -1.75 -6.77
C CYS A 32 4.37 -1.69 -5.24
N GLY A 33 3.28 -2.00 -4.55
CA GLY A 33 3.22 -2.10 -3.09
C GLY A 33 2.68 -3.46 -2.64
N VAL A 34 3.24 -4.00 -1.55
CA VAL A 34 2.74 -5.21 -0.88
C VAL A 34 2.45 -4.92 0.58
N LEU A 35 1.22 -5.13 1.02
CA LEU A 35 0.76 -4.85 2.39
C LEU A 35 0.27 -6.11 3.10
N MET A 36 0.82 -6.38 4.29
CA MET A 36 0.39 -7.47 5.17
C MET A 36 -0.32 -7.00 6.44
N PHE A 37 -0.17 -5.73 6.81
CA PHE A 37 -0.74 -5.12 8.01
C PHE A 37 -1.26 -3.73 7.67
N PHE A 38 -2.26 -3.26 8.40
CA PHE A 38 -2.99 -2.02 8.09
C PHE A 38 -3.14 -1.13 9.34
N PRO A 39 -3.26 0.20 9.19
CA PRO A 39 -3.41 1.09 10.35
C PRO A 39 -4.59 0.72 11.26
N GLU A 40 -5.68 0.26 10.65
CA GLU A 40 -6.84 -0.34 11.31
C GLU A 40 -7.06 -1.76 10.80
N GLU A 41 -7.36 -2.71 11.70
CA GLU A 41 -7.56 -4.12 11.38
C GLU A 41 -8.89 -4.64 11.98
N PRO A 42 -9.78 -5.26 11.18
CA PRO A 42 -9.64 -5.52 9.74
C PRO A 42 -9.72 -4.22 8.91
N PRO A 43 -9.01 -4.13 7.77
CA PRO A 43 -9.11 -2.94 6.94
C PRO A 43 -10.49 -2.88 6.27
N ASP A 44 -11.13 -1.71 6.27
CA ASP A 44 -12.22 -1.46 5.35
C ASP A 44 -11.65 -1.26 3.93
N ILE A 45 -11.71 -2.32 3.13
CA ILE A 45 -11.20 -2.31 1.76
C ILE A 45 -11.97 -1.35 0.83
N SER A 46 -13.15 -0.88 1.24
CA SER A 46 -13.95 0.09 0.49
C SER A 46 -13.54 1.53 0.79
N ASP A 47 -12.87 1.77 1.92
CA ASP A 47 -12.58 3.10 2.45
C ASP A 47 -11.43 3.78 1.70
N HIS A 48 -10.45 3.00 1.19
CA HIS A 48 -9.25 3.56 0.58
C HIS A 48 -8.95 3.02 -0.82
N LYS A 49 -8.71 3.93 -1.77
CA LYS A 49 -8.46 3.58 -3.20
C LYS A 49 -7.26 2.67 -3.43
N VAL A 50 -6.30 2.66 -2.52
CA VAL A 50 -5.12 1.78 -2.58
C VAL A 50 -5.48 0.30 -2.68
N PHE A 51 -6.60 -0.13 -2.07
CA PHE A 51 -7.06 -1.52 -2.10
C PHE A 51 -7.64 -1.93 -3.46
N SER A 52 -8.00 -0.96 -4.30
CA SER A 52 -8.46 -1.19 -5.68
C SER A 52 -7.36 -0.99 -6.73
N HIS A 53 -6.15 -0.61 -6.32
CA HIS A 53 -5.09 -0.24 -7.24
C HIS A 53 -4.40 -1.49 -7.81
N GLU A 54 -4.32 -1.62 -9.15
CA GLU A 54 -3.81 -2.81 -9.85
C GLU A 54 -2.37 -3.22 -9.46
N LYS A 55 -1.57 -2.25 -9.02
CA LYS A 55 -0.17 -2.42 -8.59
C LYS A 55 -0.01 -2.69 -7.09
N VAL A 56 -1.09 -2.99 -6.38
CA VAL A 56 -1.08 -3.29 -4.95
C VAL A 56 -1.50 -4.73 -4.74
N LEU A 57 -0.65 -5.49 -4.05
CA LEU A 57 -1.00 -6.78 -3.52
C LEU A 57 -1.18 -6.64 -2.00
N PHE A 58 -2.26 -7.16 -1.48
CA PHE A 58 -2.47 -7.19 -0.04
C PHE A 58 -3.15 -8.49 0.36
N ARG A 59 -2.95 -8.88 1.62
CA ARG A 59 -3.61 -10.03 2.20
C ARG A 59 -4.52 -9.57 3.32
N HIS A 60 -5.81 -9.89 3.19
CA HIS A 60 -6.79 -9.79 4.26
C HIS A 60 -7.07 -11.22 4.77
N THR A 61 -6.96 -11.45 6.08
CA THR A 61 -7.40 -12.68 6.75
C THR A 61 -8.49 -12.37 7.76
#